data_AF-A0A2D5EVE6-F1
#
_entry.id   AF-A0A2D5EVE6-F1
#
_cell.length_a   1.000
_cell.length_b   1.000
_cell.length_c   1.000
_cell.angle_alpha   90.00
_cell.angle_beta   90.00
_cell.angle_gamma   90.00
#
_symmetry.space_group_name_H-M   'P 1'
#
loop_
_entity.id
_entity.type
_entity.pdbx_description
1 polymer ?
#
loop_
_entity_poly.entity_id
_entity_poly.type
_entity_poly.pdbx_seq_one_letter_code
_entity_poly.pdbx_strand_id
1 'polypeptide(L)'
;MARRGRSSKPRDLLRERRAAETGTLVKEAPDELCLLYPSPYAAGMSSLGFQSLYRAVNETPGRAAHRAFLPDDVPSWKASRAPLVTYEAEKPVGGYPVIGLSVAYEIELAGVIEVLELAGLPALAEERDDRHPFVLAGGPLTFSNPLPLGPYVDAV
;
A
#
# COMPACT_ATOMS: atom_id res chain seq x y z
N MET A 1 -8.13 -34.18 -9.84
CA MET A 1 -8.76 -33.02 -10.51
C MET A 1 -7.99 -31.76 -10.16
N ALA A 2 -6.95 -31.44 -10.93
CA ALA A 2 -6.15 -30.25 -10.74
C ALA A 2 -6.83 -29.06 -11.43
N ARG A 3 -7.43 -28.15 -10.65
CA ARG A 3 -7.80 -26.83 -11.17
C ARG A 3 -6.50 -26.09 -11.48
N ARG A 4 -6.12 -26.07 -12.76
CA ARG A 4 -5.13 -25.13 -13.30
C ARG A 4 -5.57 -23.73 -12.87
N GLY A 5 -4.87 -23.15 -11.89
CA GLY A 5 -5.13 -21.81 -11.39
C GLY A 5 -5.02 -20.83 -12.55
N ARG A 6 -6.10 -20.09 -12.80
CA ARG A 6 -6.12 -18.96 -13.73
C ARG A 6 -4.94 -18.05 -13.38
N SER A 7 -4.00 -17.88 -14.30
CA SER A 7 -3.17 -16.68 -14.33
C SER A 7 -4.09 -15.52 -14.72
N SER A 8 -4.90 -15.05 -13.76
CA SER A 8 -5.53 -13.74 -13.87
C SER A 8 -4.41 -12.72 -13.67
N LYS A 9 -4.37 -11.69 -14.51
CA LYS A 9 -3.34 -10.67 -14.39
C LYS A 9 -3.50 -10.02 -13.01
N PRO A 10 -2.43 -9.61 -12.32
CA PRO A 10 -2.49 -9.00 -10.99
C PRO A 10 -3.60 -7.96 -10.81
N ARG A 11 -3.88 -7.15 -11.85
CA ARG A 11 -4.95 -6.14 -11.87
C ARG A 11 -6.38 -6.71 -11.87
N ASP A 12 -6.60 -7.89 -12.44
CA ASP A 12 -7.92 -8.51 -12.48
C ASP A 12 -8.41 -8.86 -11.08
N LEU A 13 -7.50 -9.33 -10.20
CA LEU A 13 -7.80 -9.61 -8.80
C LEU A 13 -8.19 -8.33 -8.04
N LEU A 14 -7.49 -7.22 -8.27
CA LEU A 14 -7.81 -5.93 -7.67
C LEU A 14 -9.21 -5.46 -8.08
N ARG A 15 -9.54 -5.57 -9.37
CA ARG A 15 -10.85 -5.20 -9.90
C ARG A 15 -11.97 -6.09 -9.34
N GLU A 16 -11.72 -7.39 -9.23
CA GLU A 16 -12.66 -8.35 -8.63
C GLU A 16 -12.95 -8.00 -7.17
N ARG A 17 -11.90 -7.76 -6.37
CA ARG A 17 -12.03 -7.34 -4.97
C ARG A 17 -12.82 -6.05 -4.85
N ARG A 18 -12.42 -5.02 -5.60
CA ARG A 18 -13.07 -3.70 -5.59
C ARG A 18 -14.54 -3.78 -6.00
N ALA A 19 -14.90 -4.64 -6.95
CA ALA A 19 -16.29 -4.83 -7.37
C ALA A 19 -17.15 -5.53 -6.30
N ALA A 20 -16.54 -6.30 -5.40
CA ALA A 20 -17.20 -6.96 -4.28
C ALA A 20 -17.22 -6.08 -2.99
N GLU A 21 -16.44 -5.00 -2.94
CA GLU A 21 -16.37 -4.10 -1.80
C GLU A 21 -17.62 -3.23 -1.67
N THR A 22 -18.04 -2.98 -0.42
CA THR A 22 -19.02 -1.94 -0.09
C THR A 22 -18.30 -0.79 0.59
N GLY A 23 -18.55 0.45 0.13
CA GLY A 23 -17.99 1.66 0.75
C GLY A 23 -16.66 2.15 0.18
N THR A 24 -16.24 1.62 -0.97
CA THR A 24 -15.11 2.15 -1.75
C THR A 24 -15.38 3.60 -2.14
N LEU A 25 -14.44 4.49 -1.83
CA LEU A 25 -14.45 5.89 -2.20
C LEU A 25 -13.54 6.08 -3.41
N VAL A 26 -14.12 6.32 -4.58
CA VAL A 26 -13.36 6.65 -5.80
C VAL A 26 -13.39 8.15 -5.97
N LYS A 27 -12.23 8.79 -5.85
CA LYS A 27 -12.07 10.24 -5.90
C LYS A 27 -10.74 10.58 -6.55
N GLU A 28 -10.76 11.48 -7.53
CA GLU A 28 -9.55 12.11 -8.05
C GLU A 28 -9.42 13.51 -7.46
N ALA A 29 -8.20 13.93 -7.17
CA ALA A 29 -7.93 15.25 -6.62
C ALA A 29 -6.51 15.72 -6.97
N PRO A 30 -6.20 17.02 -6.87
CA PRO A 30 -4.84 17.52 -7.10
C PRO A 30 -3.80 16.89 -6.16
N ASP A 31 -4.16 16.71 -4.88
CA ASP A 31 -3.28 16.12 -3.88
C ASP A 31 -3.64 14.65 -3.64
N GLU A 32 -3.01 13.76 -4.40
CA GLU A 32 -3.19 12.31 -4.24
C GLU A 32 -2.09 11.70 -3.37
N LEU A 33 -2.46 10.77 -2.50
CA LEU A 33 -1.51 9.94 -1.76
C LEU A 33 -1.86 8.46 -1.82
N CYS A 34 -0.84 7.62 -1.72
CA CYS A 34 -1.01 6.18 -1.59
C CYS A 34 -1.09 5.83 -0.11
N LEU A 35 -2.19 5.19 0.32
CA LEU A 35 -2.31 4.62 1.66
C LEU A 35 -2.01 3.12 1.58
N LEU A 36 -0.85 2.72 2.07
CA LEU A 36 -0.26 1.40 1.86
C LEU A 36 -0.29 0.57 3.14
N TYR A 37 -0.86 -0.63 3.05
CA TYR A 37 -0.83 -1.61 4.14
C TYR A 37 0.18 -2.73 3.81
N PRO A 38 1.21 -2.96 4.63
CA PRO A 38 2.31 -3.89 4.33
C PRO A 38 1.95 -5.38 4.54
N SER A 39 0.66 -5.72 4.56
CA SER A 39 0.13 -7.07 4.75
C SER A 39 -0.97 -7.35 3.72
N PRO A 40 -1.40 -8.63 3.55
CA PRO A 40 -2.42 -8.98 2.58
C PRO A 40 -3.71 -8.16 2.73
N TYR A 41 -4.43 -7.99 1.63
CA TYR A 41 -5.64 -7.18 1.53
C TYR A 41 -6.62 -7.40 2.69
N ALA A 42 -6.90 -8.66 3.06
CA ALA A 42 -7.84 -8.97 4.13
C ALA A 42 -7.42 -8.39 5.50
N ALA A 43 -6.12 -8.30 5.78
CA ALA A 43 -5.60 -7.71 7.01
C ALA A 43 -5.82 -6.19 7.02
N GLY A 44 -5.46 -5.50 5.93
CA GLY A 44 -5.68 -4.05 5.82
C GLY A 44 -7.16 -3.65 5.79
N MET A 45 -8.02 -4.48 5.20
CA MET A 45 -9.48 -4.29 5.25
C MET A 45 -10.07 -4.49 6.66
N SER A 46 -9.40 -5.28 7.50
CA SER A 46 -9.79 -5.50 8.89
C SER A 46 -9.21 -4.45 9.85
N SER A 47 -8.37 -3.53 9.37
CA SER A 47 -7.77 -2.47 10.17
C SER A 47 -8.67 -1.24 10.21
N LEU A 48 -9.36 -1.04 11.35
CA LEU A 48 -10.22 0.12 11.55
C LEU A 48 -9.46 1.44 11.38
N GLY A 49 -8.26 1.56 11.97
CA GLY A 49 -7.44 2.77 11.86
C GLY A 49 -7.08 3.12 10.41
N PHE A 50 -6.73 2.11 9.61
CA PHE A 50 -6.44 2.29 8.19
C PHE A 50 -7.68 2.77 7.41
N GLN A 51 -8.84 2.14 7.64
CA GLN A 51 -10.10 2.54 6.99
C GLN A 51 -10.56 3.95 7.44
N SER A 52 -10.36 4.29 8.71
CA SER A 52 -10.67 5.62 9.25
C SER A 52 -9.82 6.71 8.61
N LEU A 53 -8.51 6.49 8.45
CA LEU A 53 -7.62 7.44 7.79
C LEU A 53 -7.94 7.56 6.30
N TYR A 54 -8.19 6.43 5.63
CA TYR A 54 -8.64 6.40 4.23
C TYR A 54 -9.88 7.27 4.01
N ARG A 55 -10.89 7.15 4.89
CA ARG A 55 -12.09 7.98 4.82
C ARG A 55 -11.78 9.45 5.11
N ALA A 56 -11.05 9.75 6.18
CA ALA A 56 -10.75 11.13 6.59
C ALA A 56 -10.01 11.92 5.51
N VAL A 57 -9.04 11.30 4.82
CA VAL A 57 -8.35 11.93 3.69
C VAL A 57 -9.31 12.19 2.53
N ASN A 58 -10.14 11.20 2.17
CA ASN A 58 -11.07 11.35 1.06
C ASN A 58 -12.22 12.32 1.34
N GLU A 59 -12.59 12.55 2.61
CA GLU A 59 -13.54 13.59 3.03
C GLU A 59 -12.91 14.99 3.00
N THR A 60 -11.58 15.10 3.02
CA THR A 60 -10.88 16.38 2.95
C THR A 60 -10.95 16.96 1.52
N PRO A 61 -11.44 18.20 1.32
CA PRO A 61 -11.45 18.84 0.00
C PRO A 61 -10.06 18.92 -0.63
N GLY A 62 -9.96 18.68 -1.94
CA GLY A 62 -8.70 18.75 -2.69
C GLY A 62 -7.75 17.56 -2.52
N ARG A 63 -8.09 16.56 -1.68
CA ARG A 63 -7.24 15.39 -1.42
C ARG A 63 -7.90 14.07 -1.82
N ALA A 64 -7.10 13.10 -2.26
CA ALA A 64 -7.53 11.73 -2.53
C ALA A 64 -6.54 10.73 -1.93
N ALA A 65 -7.07 9.69 -1.27
CA ALA A 65 -6.26 8.55 -0.83
C ALA A 65 -6.65 7.31 -1.64
N HIS A 66 -5.65 6.65 -2.21
CA HIS A 66 -5.81 5.37 -2.90
C HIS A 66 -5.08 4.27 -2.15
N ARG A 67 -5.74 3.15 -1.94
CA ARG A 67 -5.25 2.05 -1.11
C ARG A 67 -4.37 1.11 -1.93
N ALA A 68 -3.30 0.63 -1.31
CA ALA A 68 -2.50 -0.48 -1.81
C ALA A 68 -2.17 -1.45 -0.67
N PHE A 69 -1.88 -2.69 -1.02
CA PHE A 69 -1.65 -3.77 -0.07
C PHE A 69 -0.52 -4.67 -0.58
N LEU A 70 0.17 -5.36 0.33
CA LEU A 70 1.07 -6.44 -0.07
C LEU A 70 0.26 -7.52 -0.82
N PRO A 71 0.70 -7.98 -2.01
CA PRO A 71 0.03 -9.06 -2.71
C PRO A 71 -0.03 -10.35 -1.89
N ASP A 72 -1.16 -11.05 -1.92
CA ASP A 72 -1.31 -12.33 -1.23
C ASP A 72 -0.32 -13.42 -1.73
N ASP A 73 0.11 -13.33 -3.00
CA ASP A 73 1.13 -14.20 -3.62
C ASP A 73 2.23 -13.32 -4.24
N VAL A 74 3.20 -12.96 -3.39
CA VAL A 74 4.35 -12.12 -3.76
C VAL A 74 5.24 -12.78 -4.83
N PRO A 75 5.58 -14.08 -4.76
CA PRO A 75 6.34 -14.74 -5.82
C PRO A 75 5.70 -14.64 -7.21
N SER A 76 4.39 -14.89 -7.31
CA SER A 76 3.65 -14.76 -8.57
C SER A 76 3.60 -13.31 -9.06
N TRP A 77 3.42 -12.35 -8.14
CA TRP A 77 3.47 -10.93 -8.48
C TRP A 77 4.86 -10.53 -9.02
N LYS A 78 5.94 -10.90 -8.34
CA LYS A 78 7.33 -10.65 -8.80
C LYS A 78 7.56 -11.27 -10.19
N ALA A 79 7.10 -12.51 -10.42
CA ALA A 79 7.22 -13.18 -11.71
C ALA A 79 6.45 -12.46 -12.85
N SER A 80 5.33 -11.81 -12.52
CA SER A 80 4.53 -11.04 -13.50
C SER A 80 5.22 -9.76 -13.98
N ARG A 81 6.20 -9.24 -13.22
CA ARG A 81 6.86 -7.93 -13.43
C ARG A 81 5.88 -6.74 -13.48
N ALA A 82 4.65 -6.92 -12.99
CA ALA A 82 3.70 -5.83 -12.88
C ALA A 82 4.11 -4.91 -11.72
N PRO A 83 4.01 -3.58 -11.88
CA PRO A 83 4.21 -2.67 -10.75
C PRO A 83 3.14 -2.91 -9.70
N LEU A 84 3.47 -2.71 -8.41
CA LEU A 84 2.46 -2.59 -7.38
C LEU A 84 1.58 -1.37 -7.68
N VAL A 85 0.26 -1.55 -7.70
CA VAL A 85 -0.71 -0.50 -8.05
C VAL A 85 -1.76 -0.34 -6.97
N THR A 86 -2.33 0.86 -6.87
CA THR A 86 -3.45 1.16 -5.97
C THR A 86 -4.78 0.63 -6.49
N TYR A 87 -5.74 0.34 -5.61
CA TYR A 87 -7.02 -0.28 -5.95
C TYR A 87 -7.98 0.66 -6.69
N GLU A 88 -8.05 1.93 -6.28
CA GLU A 88 -9.00 2.91 -6.82
C GLU A 88 -8.55 3.43 -8.19
N ALA A 89 -7.30 3.88 -8.30
CA ALA A 89 -6.77 4.50 -9.52
C ALA A 89 -5.99 3.54 -10.43
N GLU A 90 -5.67 2.31 -9.98
CA GLU A 90 -4.77 1.38 -10.70
C GLU A 90 -3.41 2.02 -11.12
N LYS A 91 -2.99 3.04 -10.37
CA LYS A 91 -1.76 3.82 -10.55
C LYS A 91 -0.60 3.15 -9.81
N PRO A 92 0.61 3.10 -10.39
CA PRO A 92 1.80 2.58 -9.71
C PRO A 92 2.07 3.30 -8.39
N VAL A 93 2.35 2.53 -7.33
CA VAL A 93 2.59 3.07 -5.97
C VAL A 93 3.77 4.04 -5.95
N GLY A 94 4.87 3.72 -6.64
CA GLY A 94 6.04 4.61 -6.74
C GLY A 94 5.78 5.91 -7.51
N GLY A 95 4.61 6.09 -8.13
CA GLY A 95 4.23 7.30 -8.85
C GLY A 95 3.41 8.31 -8.04
N TYR A 96 3.23 8.09 -6.74
CA TYR A 96 2.60 9.06 -5.84
C TYR A 96 3.64 10.01 -5.24
N PRO A 97 3.28 11.24 -4.86
CA PRO A 97 4.18 12.14 -4.14
C PRO A 97 4.42 11.68 -2.70
N VAL A 98 3.41 11.04 -2.08
CA VAL A 98 3.45 10.56 -0.69
C VAL A 98 2.90 9.15 -0.60
N ILE A 99 3.58 8.30 0.16
CA ILE A 99 3.12 6.99 0.60
C ILE A 99 2.94 7.02 2.12
N GLY A 100 1.73 6.78 2.59
CA GLY A 100 1.41 6.56 4.00
C GLY A 100 1.35 5.07 4.32
N LEU A 101 2.34 4.55 5.02
CA LEU A 101 2.36 3.19 5.54
C LEU A 101 1.54 3.08 6.84
N SER A 102 0.70 2.07 6.94
CA SER A 102 -0.01 1.73 8.19
C SER A 102 0.51 0.41 8.74
N VAL A 103 1.32 0.46 9.80
CA VAL A 103 2.00 -0.70 10.38
C VAL A 103 1.45 -1.00 11.77
N ALA A 104 0.87 -2.19 11.94
CA ALA A 104 0.21 -2.60 13.16
C ALA A 104 1.14 -3.35 14.13
N TYR A 105 2.05 -4.18 13.60
CA TYR A 105 2.89 -5.07 14.42
C TYR A 105 4.30 -5.22 13.83
N GLU A 106 5.28 -5.62 14.66
CA GLU A 106 6.68 -5.79 14.26
C GLU A 106 6.86 -6.81 13.13
N ILE A 107 6.02 -7.85 13.07
CA ILE A 107 6.11 -8.88 12.03
C ILE A 107 5.83 -8.31 10.62
N GLU A 108 5.17 -7.16 10.53
CA GLU A 108 4.86 -6.50 9.26
C GLU A 108 6.07 -5.75 8.67
N LEU A 109 7.19 -5.64 9.39
CA LEU A 109 8.43 -5.02 8.88
C LEU A 109 8.97 -5.71 7.62
N ALA A 110 8.88 -7.05 7.57
CA ALA A 110 9.23 -7.78 6.35
C ALA A 110 8.33 -7.39 5.17
N GLY A 111 7.05 -7.21 5.45
CA GLY A 111 6.07 -6.74 4.47
C GLY A 111 6.34 -5.31 3.99
N VAL A 112 6.82 -4.41 4.88
CA VAL A 112 7.24 -3.05 4.50
C VAL A 112 8.34 -3.10 3.45
N ILE A 113 9.37 -3.93 3.67
CA ILE A 113 10.47 -4.10 2.71
C ILE A 113 9.91 -4.61 1.38
N GLU A 114 9.08 -5.65 1.41
CA GLU A 114 8.50 -6.25 0.20
C GLU A 114 7.63 -5.27 -0.61
N VAL A 115 6.78 -4.47 0.04
CA VAL A 115 5.94 -3.49 -0.69
C VAL A 115 6.77 -2.36 -1.30
N LEU A 116 7.84 -1.92 -0.64
CA LEU A 116 8.75 -0.91 -1.19
C LEU A 116 9.46 -1.46 -2.45
N GLU A 117 10.02 -2.67 -2.38
CA GLU A 117 10.63 -3.33 -3.53
C GLU A 117 9.64 -3.51 -4.69
N LEU A 118 8.42 -3.97 -4.41
CA LEU A 118 7.37 -4.17 -5.42
C LEU A 118 6.86 -2.85 -6.02
N ALA A 119 6.95 -1.75 -5.27
CA ALA A 119 6.67 -0.41 -5.75
C ALA A 119 7.82 0.19 -6.58
N GLY A 120 8.97 -0.51 -6.68
CA GLY A 120 10.16 -0.05 -7.38
C GLY A 120 10.98 0.96 -6.58
N LEU A 121 10.89 0.93 -5.25
CA LEU A 121 11.59 1.83 -4.34
C LEU A 121 12.74 1.11 -3.64
N PRO A 122 13.90 1.77 -3.43
CA PRO A 122 14.89 1.32 -2.47
C PRO A 122 14.26 1.12 -1.09
N ALA A 123 14.58 0.01 -0.43
CA ALA A 123 14.00 -0.31 0.87
C ALA A 123 14.53 0.64 1.96
N LEU A 124 15.82 0.97 1.92
CA LEU A 124 16.43 1.87 2.88
C LEU A 124 16.14 3.33 2.50
N ALA A 125 15.75 4.13 3.48
CA ALA A 125 15.48 5.57 3.29
C ALA A 125 16.71 6.33 2.80
N GLU A 126 17.91 5.96 3.25
CA GLU A 126 19.17 6.58 2.83
C GLU A 126 19.53 6.35 1.36
N GLU A 127 18.93 5.34 0.72
CA GLU A 127 19.12 5.04 -0.71
C GLU A 127 18.09 5.77 -1.59
N ARG A 128 17.11 6.44 -0.98
CA ARG A 128 16.08 7.23 -1.68
C ARG A 128 16.56 8.68 -1.84
N ASP A 129 16.04 9.33 -2.88
CA ASP A 129 16.32 10.72 -3.23
C ASP A 129 15.04 11.42 -3.69
N ASP A 130 15.14 12.69 -4.10
CA ASP A 130 13.99 13.55 -4.49
C ASP A 130 13.15 13.01 -5.66
N ARG A 131 13.58 11.94 -6.35
CA ARG A 131 12.81 11.27 -7.40
C ARG A 131 11.83 10.23 -6.84
N HIS A 132 12.00 9.85 -5.57
CA HIS A 132 11.20 8.86 -4.88
C HIS A 132 10.10 9.54 -4.04
N PRO A 133 8.95 8.88 -3.81
CA PRO A 133 7.93 9.34 -2.89
C PRO A 133 8.47 9.57 -1.49
N PHE A 134 7.90 10.56 -0.80
CA PHE A 134 8.04 10.69 0.64
C PHE A 134 7.24 9.58 1.34
N VAL A 135 7.91 8.77 2.15
CA VAL A 135 7.34 7.62 2.86
C VAL A 135 7.16 7.98 4.33
N LEU A 136 5.90 8.12 4.75
CA LEU A 136 5.49 8.34 6.13
C LEU A 136 4.94 7.03 6.71
N ALA A 137 5.36 6.63 7.90
CA ALA A 137 4.74 5.52 8.62
C ALA A 137 3.82 6.00 9.75
N GLY A 138 2.77 5.23 9.99
CA GLY A 138 1.89 5.36 11.14
C GLY A 138 1.38 3.99 11.59
N GLY A 139 0.43 4.00 12.52
CA GLY A 139 -0.20 2.79 13.06
C GLY A 139 0.37 2.38 14.43
N PRO A 140 -0.23 1.37 15.10
CA PRO A 140 0.13 1.02 16.47
C PRO A 140 1.63 0.81 16.73
N LEU A 141 2.37 0.23 15.79
CA LEU A 141 3.81 -0.01 15.95
C LEU A 141 4.60 1.30 16.15
N THR A 142 4.22 2.36 15.42
CA THR A 142 4.89 3.66 15.52
C THR A 142 4.77 4.29 16.90
N PHE A 143 3.67 3.97 17.61
CA PHE A 143 3.45 4.43 18.98
C PHE A 143 4.17 3.56 20.01
N SER A 144 4.21 2.24 19.81
CA SER A 144 4.87 1.32 20.76
C SER A 144 6.40 1.36 20.66
N ASN A 145 6.93 1.33 19.44
CA ASN A 145 8.36 1.39 19.17
C ASN A 145 8.60 1.80 17.70
N PRO A 146 8.90 3.09 17.41
CA PRO A 146 9.13 3.56 16.05
C PRO A 146 10.53 3.18 15.52
N LEU A 147 11.47 2.83 16.39
CA LEU A 147 12.89 2.63 16.03
C LEU A 147 13.11 1.58 14.92
N PRO A 148 12.41 0.43 14.89
CA PRO A 148 12.57 -0.56 13.83
C PRO A 148 12.15 -0.08 12.44
N LEU A 149 11.28 0.93 12.35
CA LEU A 149 10.83 1.51 11.07
C LEU A 149 11.80 2.56 10.53
N GLY A 150 12.55 3.23 11.41
CA GLY A 150 13.41 4.37 11.08
C GLY A 150 14.30 4.19 9.84
N PRO A 151 14.96 3.04 9.63
CA PRO A 151 15.79 2.82 8.45
C PRO A 151 15.02 2.79 7.11
N TYR A 152 13.71 2.56 7.13
CA TYR A 152 12.90 2.30 5.93
C TYR A 152 11.99 3.47 5.52
N VAL A 153 11.78 4.45 6.40
CA VAL A 153 10.81 5.55 6.20
C VAL A 153 11.44 6.91 6.47
N ASP A 154 10.86 7.96 5.88
CA ASP A 154 11.39 9.32 6.00
C ASP A 154 10.86 10.02 7.26
N ALA A 155 9.69 9.59 7.74
CA ALA A 155 9.09 10.06 8.97
C ALA A 155 8.18 9.00 9.60
N VAL A 156 7.99 9.13 10.91
CA VAL A 156 7.09 8.33 11.76
C VAL A 156 6.21 9.27 12.59
#